data_AF-A0A7C6QUR3-F1
#
_entry.id   AF-A0A7C6QUR3-F1
#
_cell.length_a   1.000
_cell.length_b   1.000
_cell.length_c   1.000
_cell.angle_alpha   90.00
_cell.angle_beta   90.00
_cell.angle_gamma   90.00
#
_symmetry.space_group_name_H-M   'P 1'
#
loop_
_entity.id
_entity.type
_entity.pdbx_description
1 polymer ?
#
loop_
_entity_poly.entity_id
_entity_poly.type
_entity_poly.pdbx_seq_one_letter_code
_entity_poly.pdbx_strand_id
1 'polypeptide(L)'
;MQKISEGNKSSPKSLDMKNIMLALIFVILILSLLVNFLTLGKLSKIPGNLHAQGWQPVWGSSDGIISEQELEPFLQINPALDKIRHLQQQIIDREVIKDDSLIGVPMDDQLKEDIKEYNKLVPKLKGFFAEQAIRTLILLSELKNKDGELYAPDYLDLPSDIREYAEIITDLSLYRNCTELLCNDSRLAFIIYAEAGGSAGMWPYFWHTEYLRDRDDIKGDLNHLYDLVERIITSLDKEYENILYKVGAAVPHT
;
A
#
# COMPACT_ATOMS: atom_id res chain seq x y z
N MET A 1 -71.17 -31.39 52.10
CA MET A 1 -70.84 -31.00 50.71
C MET A 1 -69.74 -29.95 50.80
N GLN A 2 -68.47 -30.28 50.53
CA GLN A 2 -67.79 -30.16 49.21
C GLN A 2 -67.89 -28.72 48.66
N LYS A 3 -66.81 -27.96 48.35
CA LYS A 3 -65.54 -28.36 47.73
C LYS A 3 -64.35 -27.48 48.14
N ILE A 4 -63.22 -28.18 48.25
CA ILE A 4 -61.82 -27.71 48.19
C ILE A 4 -61.48 -27.39 46.72
N SER A 5 -60.88 -26.23 46.45
CA SER A 5 -59.52 -26.09 45.87
C SER A 5 -59.33 -24.69 45.28
N GLU A 6 -58.47 -23.91 45.93
CA GLU A 6 -57.86 -22.75 45.30
C GLU A 6 -56.90 -23.28 44.23
N GLY A 7 -57.25 -23.05 42.96
CA GLY A 7 -56.37 -23.32 41.85
C GLY A 7 -55.17 -22.39 41.89
N ASN A 8 -54.00 -22.95 42.21
CA ASN A 8 -52.71 -22.37 41.86
C ASN A 8 -52.66 -22.16 40.34
N LYS A 9 -53.00 -20.96 39.88
CA LYS A 9 -52.58 -20.47 38.57
C LYS A 9 -51.17 -19.91 38.74
N SER A 10 -50.16 -20.75 38.50
CA SER A 10 -48.84 -20.26 38.13
C SER A 10 -48.98 -19.54 36.80
N SER A 11 -48.99 -18.19 36.84
CA SER A 11 -48.74 -17.42 35.64
C SER A 11 -47.32 -17.73 35.16
N PRO A 12 -47.11 -17.98 33.86
CA PRO A 12 -45.75 -18.12 33.34
C PRO A 12 -45.06 -16.79 33.56
N LYS A 13 -43.92 -16.79 34.27
CA LYS A 13 -43.03 -15.64 34.40
C LYS A 13 -42.88 -15.04 33.01
N SER A 14 -43.31 -13.79 32.83
CA SER A 14 -43.11 -13.04 31.60
C SER A 14 -41.63 -13.11 31.29
N LEU A 15 -41.30 -13.82 30.22
CA LEU A 15 -39.94 -13.94 29.72
C LEU A 15 -39.45 -12.52 29.49
N ASP A 16 -38.49 -12.06 30.30
CA ASP A 16 -38.07 -10.66 30.35
C ASP A 16 -37.33 -10.34 29.05
N MET A 17 -38.10 -9.98 28.01
CA MET A 17 -37.61 -9.77 26.65
C MET A 17 -36.49 -8.72 26.61
N LYS A 18 -36.46 -7.80 27.58
CA LYS A 18 -35.34 -6.85 27.74
C LYS A 18 -34.03 -7.55 28.06
N ASN A 19 -34.04 -8.52 28.97
CA ASN A 19 -32.83 -9.28 29.33
C ASN A 19 -32.38 -10.20 28.18
N ILE A 20 -33.33 -10.72 27.41
CA ILE A 20 -33.01 -11.51 26.20
C ILE A 20 -32.42 -10.64 25.10
N MET A 21 -32.98 -9.45 24.88
CA MET A 21 -32.45 -8.48 23.91
C MET A 21 -31.06 -7.99 24.32
N LEU A 22 -30.85 -7.70 25.61
CA LEU A 22 -29.53 -7.35 26.15
C LEU A 22 -28.53 -8.50 25.97
N ALA A 23 -28.92 -9.73 26.28
CA ALA A 23 -28.07 -10.89 26.07
C ALA A 23 -27.70 -11.09 24.59
N LEU A 24 -28.65 -10.89 23.66
CA LEU A 24 -28.39 -10.96 22.22
C LEU A 24 -27.43 -9.86 21.75
N ILE A 25 -27.59 -8.63 22.22
CA ILE A 25 -26.68 -7.51 21.91
C ILE A 25 -25.27 -7.84 22.43
N PHE A 26 -25.14 -8.36 23.64
CA PHE A 26 -23.84 -8.77 24.19
C PHE A 26 -23.22 -9.92 23.39
N VAL A 27 -24.01 -10.90 22.96
CA VAL A 27 -23.52 -12.01 22.13
C VAL A 27 -23.03 -11.49 20.77
N ILE A 28 -23.75 -10.56 20.13
CA ILE A 28 -23.34 -9.95 18.86
C ILE A 28 -22.07 -9.12 19.03
N LEU A 29 -21.95 -8.35 20.13
CA LEU A 29 -20.75 -7.58 20.44
C LEU A 29 -19.54 -8.49 20.67
N ILE A 30 -19.71 -9.57 21.44
CA ILE A 30 -18.64 -10.54 21.69
C ILE A 30 -18.22 -11.23 20.39
N LEU A 31 -19.18 -11.64 19.55
CA LEU A 31 -18.88 -12.24 18.23
C LEU A 31 -18.18 -11.24 17.32
N SER A 32 -18.59 -9.97 17.31
CA SER A 32 -17.93 -8.91 16.52
C SER A 32 -16.50 -8.65 16.99
N LEU A 33 -16.29 -8.63 18.32
CA LEU A 33 -14.95 -8.56 18.92
C LEU A 33 -14.10 -9.78 18.59
N LEU A 34 -14.67 -10.99 18.59
CA LEU A 34 -13.97 -12.22 18.23
C LEU A 34 -13.59 -12.26 16.75
N VAL A 35 -14.47 -11.78 15.86
CA VAL A 35 -14.19 -11.65 14.43
C VAL A 35 -13.10 -10.59 14.19
N ASN A 36 -13.16 -9.46 14.89
CA ASN A 36 -12.10 -8.44 14.85
C ASN A 36 -10.77 -8.97 15.42
N PHE A 37 -10.78 -9.77 16.48
CA PHE A 37 -9.59 -10.37 17.05
C PHE A 37 -9.01 -11.48 16.15
N LEU A 38 -9.85 -12.26 15.47
CA LEU A 38 -9.43 -13.27 14.51
C LEU A 38 -8.88 -12.66 13.21
N THR A 39 -9.43 -11.53 12.77
CA THR A 39 -8.91 -10.77 11.61
C THR A 39 -7.61 -10.04 11.98
N LEU A 40 -7.51 -9.41 13.15
CA LEU A 40 -6.24 -8.87 13.67
C LEU A 40 -5.20 -9.96 13.91
N GLY A 41 -5.59 -11.14 14.41
CA GLY A 41 -4.71 -12.28 14.62
C GLY A 41 -4.12 -12.82 13.31
N LYS A 42 -4.87 -12.74 12.21
CA LYS A 42 -4.38 -13.03 10.86
C LYS A 42 -3.47 -11.94 10.29
N LEU A 43 -3.66 -10.67 10.69
CA LEU A 43 -2.79 -9.55 10.30
C LEU A 43 -1.49 -9.47 11.13
N SER A 44 -1.52 -9.87 12.40
CA SER A 44 -0.34 -9.89 13.29
C SER A 44 0.69 -10.98 12.93
N LYS A 45 0.32 -11.92 12.06
CA LYS A 45 1.21 -12.94 11.47
C LYS A 45 1.63 -12.60 10.04
N ILE A 46 1.57 -11.34 9.66
CA ILE A 46 2.28 -10.83 8.49
C ILE A 46 3.60 -10.23 8.98
N PRO A 47 4.71 -10.99 9.06
CA PRO A 47 6.01 -10.38 9.24
C PRO A 47 6.35 -9.65 7.95
N GLY A 48 6.43 -8.32 7.97
CA GLY A 48 7.26 -7.47 7.10
C GLY A 48 7.40 -7.76 5.60
N ASN A 49 6.47 -8.49 4.95
CA ASN A 49 6.67 -9.00 3.58
C ASN A 49 5.61 -8.52 2.57
N LEU A 50 4.83 -7.49 2.92
CA LEU A 50 3.81 -6.92 2.03
C LEU A 50 4.40 -6.15 0.81
N HIS A 51 5.71 -5.92 0.78
CA HIS A 51 6.40 -5.38 -0.40
C HIS A 51 6.94 -6.46 -1.37
N ALA A 52 6.95 -7.75 -1.00
CA ALA A 52 7.65 -8.78 -1.77
C ALA A 52 6.78 -9.95 -2.26
N GLN A 53 5.47 -9.92 -2.02
CA GLN A 53 4.61 -11.09 -2.25
C GLN A 53 4.11 -11.26 -3.71
N GLY A 54 4.93 -10.85 -4.68
CA GLY A 54 4.73 -11.11 -6.12
C GLY A 54 5.89 -11.86 -6.79
N TRP A 55 7.01 -12.11 -6.08
CA TRP A 55 8.27 -12.52 -6.70
C TRP A 55 8.94 -13.71 -5.99
N GLN A 56 8.18 -14.77 -5.72
CA GLN A 56 8.81 -16.07 -5.45
C GLN A 56 8.81 -16.91 -6.73
N PRO A 57 9.97 -17.19 -7.35
CA PRO A 57 10.02 -18.13 -8.46
C PRO A 57 9.69 -19.54 -7.93
N VAL A 58 8.74 -20.19 -8.60
CA VAL A 58 8.49 -21.62 -8.44
C VAL A 58 9.71 -22.34 -9.03
N TRP A 59 10.60 -22.83 -8.17
CA TRP A 59 11.72 -23.68 -8.57
C TRP A 59 11.18 -25.05 -9.03
N GLY A 60 10.94 -25.16 -10.32
CA GLY A 60 10.66 -26.41 -11.02
C GLY A 60 11.96 -27.13 -11.35
N SER A 61 12.15 -28.28 -10.71
CA SER A 61 13.15 -29.33 -10.96
C SER A 61 13.51 -29.55 -12.44
N SER A 62 14.80 -29.45 -12.78
CA SER A 62 15.51 -30.44 -13.61
C SER A 62 17.03 -30.21 -13.60
N ASP A 63 17.74 -31.16 -13.00
CA ASP A 63 19.11 -31.62 -13.25
C ASP A 63 20.22 -30.60 -13.56
N GLY A 64 21.02 -30.31 -12.52
CA GLY A 64 22.30 -29.61 -12.63
C GLY A 64 22.61 -28.61 -11.51
N ILE A 65 22.01 -28.76 -10.33
CA ILE A 65 22.17 -27.83 -9.21
C ILE A 65 23.61 -27.89 -8.69
N ILE A 66 24.43 -26.92 -9.12
CA ILE A 66 25.48 -26.39 -8.25
C ILE A 66 24.74 -25.89 -7.01
N SER A 67 25.04 -26.47 -5.84
CA SER A 67 24.34 -26.10 -4.61
C SER A 67 24.51 -24.59 -4.37
N GLU A 68 23.42 -23.88 -4.02
CA GLU A 68 23.44 -22.45 -3.67
C GLU A 68 24.55 -22.11 -2.64
N GLN A 69 24.98 -23.10 -1.85
CA GLN A 69 26.07 -23.00 -0.88
C GLN A 69 27.47 -22.79 -1.48
N GLU A 70 27.72 -23.15 -2.73
CA GLU A 70 29.04 -23.00 -3.37
C GLU A 70 29.20 -21.64 -4.11
N LEU A 71 28.10 -20.91 -4.32
CA LEU A 71 28.07 -19.60 -4.99
C LEU A 71 28.06 -18.42 -4.01
N GLU A 72 27.68 -18.64 -2.75
CA GLU A 72 27.61 -17.64 -1.68
C GLU A 72 28.90 -16.79 -1.49
N PRO A 73 30.14 -17.32 -1.58
CA PRO A 73 31.34 -16.52 -1.37
C PRO A 73 31.75 -15.67 -2.59
N PHE A 74 31.31 -16.03 -3.81
CA PHE A 74 31.62 -15.30 -5.06
C PHE A 74 30.52 -14.31 -5.46
N LEU A 75 29.30 -14.51 -4.96
CA LEU A 75 28.20 -13.54 -5.03
C LEU A 75 28.36 -12.39 -4.03
N GLN A 76 29.33 -12.49 -3.11
CA GLN A 76 29.77 -11.36 -2.30
C GLN A 76 30.39 -10.28 -3.20
N ILE A 77 29.53 -9.34 -3.57
CA ILE A 77 29.80 -8.02 -4.16
C ILE A 77 30.17 -8.10 -5.65
N ASN A 78 29.25 -8.60 -6.49
CA ASN A 78 29.25 -8.12 -7.87
C ASN A 78 28.62 -6.72 -7.88
N PRO A 79 29.40 -5.65 -8.11
CA PRO A 79 28.90 -4.27 -8.02
C PRO A 79 27.81 -3.98 -9.07
N ALA A 80 27.71 -4.76 -10.14
CA ALA A 80 26.63 -4.63 -11.12
C ALA A 80 25.30 -5.20 -10.59
N LEU A 81 25.33 -6.33 -9.86
CA LEU A 81 24.13 -6.92 -9.25
C LEU A 81 23.57 -5.99 -8.16
N ASP A 82 24.45 -5.44 -7.31
CA ASP A 82 24.04 -4.48 -6.28
C ASP A 82 23.42 -3.22 -6.89
N LYS A 83 23.98 -2.73 -8.00
CA LYS A 83 23.41 -1.59 -8.74
C LYS A 83 22.04 -1.89 -9.35
N ILE A 84 21.86 -3.08 -9.94
CA ILE A 84 20.56 -3.51 -10.47
C ILE A 84 19.52 -3.53 -9.34
N ARG A 85 19.85 -4.15 -8.20
CA ARG A 85 18.94 -4.19 -7.04
C ARG A 85 18.63 -2.80 -6.50
N HIS A 86 19.62 -1.92 -6.42
CA HIS A 86 19.40 -0.55 -6.00
C HIS A 86 18.44 0.16 -6.94
N LEU A 87 18.65 0.05 -8.26
CA LEU A 87 17.79 0.64 -9.27
C LEU A 87 16.35 0.07 -9.20
N GLN A 88 16.19 -1.24 -9.02
CA GLN A 88 14.88 -1.86 -8.82
C GLN A 88 14.16 -1.26 -7.62
N GLN A 89 14.86 -1.08 -6.50
CA GLN A 89 14.29 -0.46 -5.31
C GLN A 89 13.83 0.97 -5.58
N GLN A 90 14.63 1.79 -6.25
CA GLN A 90 14.22 3.15 -6.64
C GLN A 90 12.96 3.16 -7.51
N ILE A 91 12.84 2.21 -8.45
CA ILE A 91 11.65 2.07 -9.30
C ILE A 91 10.42 1.68 -8.46
N ILE A 92 10.57 0.72 -7.54
CA ILE A 92 9.53 0.27 -6.59
C ILE A 92 9.06 1.43 -5.71
N ASP A 93 9.99 2.26 -5.24
CA ASP A 93 9.73 3.39 -4.35
C ASP A 93 9.24 4.65 -5.09
N ARG A 94 9.06 4.54 -6.42
CA ARG A 94 8.58 5.65 -7.26
C ARG A 94 9.49 6.87 -7.18
N GLU A 95 10.80 6.64 -7.13
CA GLU A 95 11.81 7.69 -7.12
C GLU A 95 12.23 8.09 -8.53
N VAL A 96 12.58 9.37 -8.71
CA VAL A 96 13.23 9.79 -9.97
C VAL A 96 14.63 9.20 -10.04
N ILE A 97 14.90 8.44 -11.09
CA ILE A 97 16.18 7.79 -11.29
C ILE A 97 17.18 8.81 -11.82
N LYS A 98 18.30 8.98 -11.11
CA LYS A 98 19.38 9.86 -11.56
C LYS A 98 20.28 9.14 -12.56
N ASP A 99 20.84 9.87 -13.51
CA ASP A 99 21.76 9.31 -14.51
C ASP A 99 22.94 8.56 -13.86
N ASP A 100 23.43 9.05 -12.72
CA ASP A 100 24.50 8.40 -11.94
C ASP A 100 24.11 7.00 -11.45
N SER A 101 22.84 6.75 -11.13
CA SER A 101 22.33 5.44 -10.71
C SER A 101 22.37 4.42 -11.85
N LEU A 102 22.38 4.89 -13.11
CA LEU A 102 22.38 4.04 -14.30
C LEU A 102 23.81 3.58 -14.69
N ILE A 103 24.84 4.25 -14.16
CA ILE A 103 26.23 3.99 -14.55
C ILE A 103 26.64 2.56 -14.16
N GLY A 104 27.01 1.76 -15.16
CA GLY A 104 27.48 0.38 -14.96
C GLY A 104 26.37 -0.65 -14.80
N VAL A 105 25.11 -0.26 -15.04
CA VAL A 105 24.01 -1.20 -15.24
C VAL A 105 23.91 -1.53 -16.74
N PRO A 106 23.89 -2.82 -17.14
CA PRO A 106 23.60 -3.18 -18.52
C PRO A 106 22.21 -2.70 -18.92
N MET A 107 22.12 -1.91 -19.99
CA MET A 107 20.85 -1.39 -20.49
C MET A 107 20.80 -1.40 -22.00
N ASP A 108 19.76 -2.02 -22.54
CA ASP A 108 19.39 -1.85 -23.94
C ASP A 108 18.71 -0.48 -24.17
N ASP A 109 18.47 -0.15 -25.44
CA ASP A 109 17.88 1.14 -25.79
C ASP A 109 16.42 1.26 -25.34
N GLN A 110 15.71 0.13 -25.22
CA GLN A 110 14.32 0.12 -24.76
C GLN A 110 14.24 0.44 -23.25
N LEU A 111 15.08 -0.18 -22.42
CA LEU A 111 15.14 0.07 -20.98
C LEU A 111 15.52 1.53 -20.68
N LYS A 112 16.42 2.12 -21.48
CA LYS A 112 16.76 3.54 -21.35
C LYS A 112 15.58 4.46 -21.66
N GLU A 113 14.84 4.20 -22.74
CA GLU A 113 13.68 5.03 -23.08
C GLU A 113 12.55 4.83 -22.05
N ASP A 114 12.33 3.61 -21.58
CA ASP A 114 11.36 3.31 -20.53
C ASP A 114 11.70 4.08 -19.23
N ILE A 115 12.96 4.06 -18.78
CA ILE A 115 13.40 4.83 -17.59
C ILE A 115 13.24 6.34 -17.81
N LYS A 116 13.56 6.84 -19.00
CA LYS A 116 13.40 8.26 -19.34
C LYS A 116 11.94 8.68 -19.34
N GLU A 117 11.04 7.82 -19.79
CA GLU A 117 9.61 8.09 -19.76
C GLU A 117 9.05 8.01 -18.34
N TYR A 118 9.43 6.98 -17.59
CA TYR A 118 9.15 6.85 -16.16
C TYR A 118 9.55 8.12 -15.38
N ASN A 119 10.77 8.63 -15.61
CA ASN A 119 11.27 9.85 -14.99
C ASN A 119 10.50 11.13 -15.36
N LYS A 120 9.75 11.14 -16.47
CA LYS A 120 8.83 12.23 -16.80
C LYS A 120 7.52 12.11 -16.04
N LEU A 121 6.99 10.88 -15.92
CA LEU A 121 5.68 10.64 -15.32
C LEU A 121 5.68 10.77 -13.80
N VAL A 122 6.69 10.21 -13.12
CA VAL A 122 6.78 10.26 -11.65
C VAL A 122 6.62 11.68 -11.09
N PRO A 123 7.46 12.68 -11.46
CA PRO A 123 7.35 14.02 -10.89
C PRO A 123 6.07 14.74 -11.33
N LYS A 124 5.59 14.50 -12.57
CA LYS A 124 4.32 15.04 -13.06
C LYS A 124 3.14 14.58 -12.20
N LEU A 125 3.06 13.28 -11.94
CA LEU A 125 2.01 12.68 -11.13
C LEU A 125 2.16 13.06 -9.65
N LYS A 126 3.38 13.09 -9.08
CA LYS A 126 3.61 13.61 -7.73
C LYS A 126 3.12 15.05 -7.58
N GLY A 127 3.41 15.91 -8.56
CA GLY A 127 2.93 17.29 -8.54
C GLY A 127 1.40 17.39 -8.52
N PHE A 128 0.72 16.62 -9.37
CA PHE A 128 -0.73 16.55 -9.38
C PHE A 128 -1.30 16.06 -8.05
N PHE A 129 -0.79 14.94 -7.52
CA PHE A 129 -1.31 14.36 -6.29
C PHE A 129 -0.97 15.16 -5.04
N ALA A 130 0.18 15.84 -4.99
CA ALA A 130 0.52 16.77 -3.92
C ALA A 130 -0.50 17.90 -3.81
N GLU A 131 -0.88 18.50 -4.94
CA GLU A 131 -1.90 19.54 -4.95
C GLU A 131 -3.25 19.02 -4.42
N GLN A 132 -3.65 17.80 -4.82
CA GLN A 132 -4.88 17.18 -4.33
C GLN A 132 -4.81 16.79 -2.85
N ALA A 133 -3.66 16.28 -2.39
CA ALA A 133 -3.40 15.91 -1.00
C ALA A 133 -3.56 17.12 -0.08
N ILE A 134 -2.93 18.24 -0.45
CA ILE A 134 -3.02 19.50 0.31
C ILE A 134 -4.48 19.98 0.38
N ARG A 135 -5.17 20.05 -0.77
CA ARG A 135 -6.59 20.47 -0.82
C ARG A 135 -7.48 19.60 0.07
N THR A 136 -7.28 18.28 0.02
CA THR A 136 -8.04 17.33 0.83
C THR A 136 -7.75 17.53 2.31
N LEU A 137 -6.49 17.63 2.71
CA LEU A 137 -6.12 17.80 4.11
C LEU A 137 -6.59 19.14 4.69
N ILE A 138 -6.59 20.22 3.90
CA ILE A 138 -7.16 21.52 4.29
C ILE A 138 -8.66 21.38 4.60
N LEU A 139 -9.40 20.67 3.75
CA LEU A 139 -10.82 20.43 3.94
C LEU A 139 -11.09 19.59 5.19
N LEU A 140 -10.37 18.47 5.36
CA LEU A 140 -10.54 17.57 6.49
C LEU A 140 -10.10 18.21 7.82
N SER A 141 -9.10 19.08 7.79
CA SER A 141 -8.59 19.77 8.98
C SER A 141 -9.30 21.09 9.26
N GLU A 142 -10.30 21.46 8.44
CA GLU A 142 -11.00 22.75 8.46
C GLU A 142 -10.05 23.96 8.62
N LEU A 143 -8.93 23.97 7.89
CA LEU A 143 -7.95 25.07 8.01
C LEU A 143 -8.57 26.37 7.49
N LYS A 144 -8.81 27.30 8.41
CA LYS A 144 -9.41 28.61 8.14
C LYS A 144 -8.34 29.72 8.26
N ASN A 145 -8.41 30.72 7.40
CA ASN A 145 -7.62 31.94 7.54
C ASN A 145 -8.11 32.77 8.75
N LYS A 146 -7.45 33.92 8.96
CA LYS A 146 -7.79 34.89 10.02
C LYS A 146 -9.23 35.42 9.92
N ASP A 147 -9.83 35.36 8.74
CA ASP A 147 -11.18 35.80 8.44
C ASP A 147 -12.23 34.67 8.56
N GLY A 148 -11.80 33.45 8.89
CA GLY A 148 -12.67 32.29 9.07
C GLY A 148 -13.02 31.53 7.78
N GLU A 149 -12.44 31.91 6.64
CA GLU A 149 -12.64 31.24 5.34
C GLU A 149 -11.65 30.09 5.16
N LEU A 150 -12.10 29.01 4.50
CA LEU A 150 -11.22 27.92 4.07
C LEU A 150 -10.12 28.50 3.16
N TYR A 151 -8.88 28.37 3.61
CA TYR A 151 -7.72 28.97 2.96
C TYR A 151 -6.67 27.91 2.70
N ALA A 152 -6.15 27.90 1.48
CA ALA A 152 -4.98 27.12 1.13
C ALA A 152 -3.75 28.03 1.28
N PRO A 153 -3.03 28.00 2.42
CA PRO A 153 -1.78 28.73 2.54
C PRO A 153 -0.74 28.17 1.57
N ASP A 154 0.29 28.96 1.26
CA ASP A 154 1.45 28.45 0.52
C ASP A 154 1.99 27.20 1.23
N TYR A 155 2.57 26.27 0.46
CA TYR A 155 3.01 24.97 1.01
C TYR A 155 3.89 25.12 2.26
N LEU A 156 4.79 26.11 2.29
CA LEU A 156 5.68 26.39 3.41
C LEU A 156 4.97 26.89 4.67
N ASP A 157 3.78 27.46 4.51
CA ASP A 157 2.96 28.02 5.58
C ASP A 157 1.99 26.98 6.17
N LEU A 158 1.86 25.80 5.56
CA LEU A 158 1.12 24.68 6.13
C LEU A 158 1.77 24.21 7.45
N PRO A 159 0.99 23.73 8.43
CA PRO A 159 1.54 23.04 9.59
C PRO A 159 2.43 21.86 9.17
N SER A 160 3.49 21.56 9.94
CA SER A 160 4.44 20.48 9.65
C SER A 160 3.74 19.14 9.38
N ASP A 161 2.77 18.82 10.22
CA ASP A 161 2.09 17.52 10.20
C ASP A 161 1.24 17.41 8.92
N ILE A 162 0.63 18.51 8.48
CA ILE A 162 -0.14 18.56 7.22
C ILE A 162 0.78 18.39 6.01
N ARG A 163 1.99 18.97 6.03
CA ARG A 163 2.98 18.74 4.98
C ARG A 163 3.42 17.27 4.94
N GLU A 164 3.72 16.68 6.09
CA GLU A 164 4.11 15.27 6.18
C GLU A 164 3.00 14.35 5.66
N TYR A 165 1.75 14.58 6.06
CA TYR A 165 0.61 13.83 5.53
C TYR A 165 0.44 14.02 4.04
N ALA A 166 0.63 15.25 3.53
CA ALA A 166 0.53 15.51 2.10
C ALA A 166 1.59 14.73 1.31
N GLU A 167 2.83 14.67 1.80
CA GLU A 167 3.91 13.89 1.20
C GLU A 167 3.58 12.40 1.18
N ILE A 168 3.16 11.84 2.32
CA ILE A 168 2.77 10.42 2.43
C ILE A 168 1.65 10.09 1.44
N ILE A 169 0.59 10.90 1.42
CA ILE A 169 -0.54 10.68 0.51
C ILE A 169 -0.05 10.72 -0.93
N THR A 170 0.76 11.73 -1.28
CA THR A 170 1.31 11.91 -2.64
C THR A 170 2.09 10.70 -3.09
N ASP A 171 2.98 10.17 -2.26
CA ASP A 171 3.81 9.02 -2.62
C ASP A 171 2.93 7.77 -2.79
N LEU A 172 2.03 7.50 -1.85
CA LEU A 172 1.11 6.37 -1.91
C LEU A 172 0.11 6.47 -3.07
N SER A 173 -0.10 7.67 -3.63
CA SER A 173 -0.95 7.91 -4.80
C SER A 173 -0.42 7.30 -6.09
N LEU A 174 0.87 6.94 -6.14
CA LEU A 174 1.51 6.39 -7.34
C LEU A 174 1.45 4.87 -7.44
N TYR A 175 0.63 4.23 -6.60
CA TYR A 175 0.49 2.79 -6.51
C TYR A 175 -0.92 2.36 -6.90
N ARG A 176 -1.02 1.23 -7.62
CA ARG A 176 -2.30 0.70 -8.11
C ARG A 176 -3.29 0.40 -6.97
N ASN A 177 -2.79 0.01 -5.81
CA ASN A 177 -3.52 -0.26 -4.57
C ASN A 177 -3.49 0.94 -3.60
N CYS A 178 -3.53 2.17 -4.13
CA CYS A 178 -3.44 3.41 -3.36
C CYS A 178 -4.43 3.45 -2.18
N THR A 179 -5.70 3.10 -2.41
CA THR A 179 -6.74 3.10 -1.38
C THR A 179 -6.34 2.22 -0.19
N GLU A 180 -5.89 0.98 -0.45
CA GLU A 180 -5.47 0.06 0.60
C GLU A 180 -4.23 0.59 1.35
N LEU A 181 -3.28 1.18 0.63
CA LEU A 181 -2.07 1.75 1.25
C LEU A 181 -2.41 2.93 2.16
N LEU A 182 -3.24 3.86 1.69
CA LEU A 182 -3.69 5.02 2.47
C LEU A 182 -4.46 4.59 3.73
N CYS A 183 -5.37 3.62 3.60
CA CYS A 183 -6.16 3.11 4.72
C CYS A 183 -5.33 2.36 5.78
N ASN A 184 -4.19 1.78 5.38
CA ASN A 184 -3.33 1.01 6.29
C ASN A 184 -2.12 1.81 6.81
N ASP A 185 -1.89 3.05 6.35
CA ASP A 185 -0.82 3.89 6.88
C ASP A 185 -1.19 4.39 8.28
N SER A 186 -0.41 3.98 9.27
CA SER A 186 -0.67 4.28 10.69
C SER A 186 -0.65 5.78 11.00
N ARG A 187 0.05 6.59 10.19
CA ARG A 187 0.15 8.04 10.37
C ARG A 187 -1.12 8.73 9.88
N LEU A 188 -1.79 8.17 8.88
CA LEU A 188 -3.05 8.69 8.35
C LEU A 188 -4.28 8.21 9.14
N ALA A 189 -4.12 7.17 9.97
CA ALA A 189 -5.19 6.58 10.75
C ALA A 189 -5.99 7.61 11.56
N PHE A 190 -5.33 8.60 12.18
CA PHE A 190 -6.04 9.62 12.95
C PHE A 190 -6.99 10.46 12.09
N ILE A 191 -6.53 10.92 10.92
CA ILE A 191 -7.35 11.71 9.97
C ILE A 191 -8.51 10.87 9.46
N ILE A 192 -8.25 9.61 9.11
CA ILE A 192 -9.27 8.70 8.57
C ILE A 192 -10.32 8.36 9.64
N TYR A 193 -9.89 8.07 10.87
CA TYR A 193 -10.81 7.70 11.96
C TYR A 193 -11.59 8.88 12.53
N ALA A 194 -10.99 10.07 12.59
CA ALA A 194 -11.69 11.30 12.98
C ALA A 194 -12.92 11.55 12.09
N GLU A 195 -12.82 11.16 10.81
CA GLU A 195 -13.85 11.36 9.79
C GLU A 195 -14.71 10.10 9.51
N ALA A 196 -14.47 8.99 10.22
CA ALA A 196 -15.13 7.69 10.00
C ALA A 196 -16.64 7.68 10.31
N GLY A 197 -17.20 8.77 10.84
CA GLY A 197 -18.63 8.96 11.06
C GLY A 197 -19.40 9.52 9.86
N GLY A 198 -18.73 9.97 8.79
CA GLY A 198 -19.35 10.64 7.64
C GLY A 198 -18.71 10.32 6.29
N SER A 199 -19.25 10.89 5.21
CA SER A 199 -18.74 10.70 3.84
C SER A 199 -17.32 11.26 3.64
N ALA A 200 -16.85 12.13 4.54
CA ALA A 200 -15.51 12.68 4.53
C ALA A 200 -14.43 11.62 4.80
N GLY A 201 -14.71 10.59 5.62
CA GLY A 201 -13.78 9.48 5.88
C GLY A 201 -13.54 8.54 4.69
N MET A 202 -14.31 8.70 3.59
CA MET A 202 -14.17 7.92 2.36
C MET A 202 -13.17 8.53 1.38
N TRP A 203 -12.51 9.64 1.72
CA TRP A 203 -11.54 10.32 0.86
C TRP A 203 -10.43 9.39 0.30
N PRO A 204 -9.92 8.35 1.01
CA PRO A 204 -8.92 7.46 0.41
C PRO A 204 -9.47 6.69 -0.79
N TYR A 205 -10.75 6.28 -0.75
CA TYR A 205 -11.40 5.59 -1.86
C TYR A 205 -11.59 6.49 -3.08
N PHE A 206 -11.86 7.78 -2.84
CA PHE A 206 -12.08 8.77 -3.89
C PHE A 206 -10.82 9.09 -4.70
N TRP A 207 -9.64 8.72 -4.20
CA TRP A 207 -8.35 9.12 -4.74
C TRP A 207 -8.13 8.72 -6.20
N HIS A 208 -8.31 7.45 -6.52
CA HIS A 208 -8.18 6.91 -7.88
C HIS A 208 -9.52 6.68 -8.58
N THR A 209 -10.62 7.08 -7.95
CA THR A 209 -11.98 6.93 -8.49
C THR A 209 -12.56 8.31 -8.81
N GLU A 210 -13.12 8.97 -7.80
CA GLU A 210 -13.87 10.21 -7.95
C GLU A 210 -13.00 11.40 -8.33
N TYR A 211 -11.83 11.55 -7.72
CA TYR A 211 -10.90 12.64 -8.03
C TYR A 211 -10.28 12.52 -9.42
N LEU A 212 -10.36 11.34 -10.03
CA LEU A 212 -9.89 11.10 -11.39
C LEU A 212 -11.03 10.93 -12.40
N ARG A 213 -12.30 11.04 -11.99
CA ARG A 213 -13.47 10.75 -12.84
C ARG A 213 -13.36 11.42 -14.21
N ASP A 214 -13.04 12.71 -14.23
CA ASP A 214 -12.94 13.53 -15.45
C ASP A 214 -11.49 13.84 -15.86
N ARG A 215 -10.51 13.08 -15.34
CA ARG A 215 -9.07 13.26 -15.60
C ARG A 215 -8.48 12.08 -16.37
N ASP A 216 -8.95 11.90 -17.60
CA ASP A 216 -8.45 10.84 -18.49
C ASP A 216 -6.96 10.97 -18.79
N ASP A 217 -6.44 12.21 -18.78
CA ASP A 217 -5.01 12.51 -18.87
C ASP A 217 -4.22 11.86 -17.72
N ILE A 218 -4.66 12.07 -16.49
CA ILE A 218 -3.99 11.53 -15.30
C ILE A 218 -4.19 10.02 -15.18
N LYS A 219 -5.37 9.51 -15.51
CA LYS A 219 -5.63 8.06 -15.54
C LYS A 219 -4.74 7.37 -16.57
N GLY A 220 -4.58 7.97 -17.75
CA GLY A 220 -3.67 7.48 -18.78
C GLY A 220 -2.22 7.45 -18.30
N ASP A 221 -1.74 8.56 -17.74
CA ASP A 221 -0.39 8.65 -17.20
C ASP A 221 -0.13 7.64 -16.07
N LEU A 222 -1.08 7.42 -15.17
CA LEU A 222 -0.98 6.43 -14.08
C LEU A 222 -0.88 5.00 -14.60
N ASN A 223 -1.78 4.62 -15.52
CA ASN A 223 -1.74 3.29 -16.11
C ASN A 223 -0.42 3.05 -16.84
N HIS A 224 0.05 4.07 -17.57
CA HIS A 224 1.34 4.00 -18.24
C HIS A 224 2.51 3.90 -17.28
N LEU A 225 2.48 4.63 -16.16
CA LEU A 225 3.46 4.48 -15.08
C LEU A 225 3.49 3.04 -14.53
N TYR A 226 2.33 2.42 -14.31
CA TYR A 226 2.25 1.04 -13.83
C TYR A 226 2.87 0.06 -14.83
N ASP A 227 2.55 0.21 -16.10
CA ASP A 227 3.09 -0.65 -17.16
C ASP A 227 4.60 -0.46 -17.30
N LEU A 228 5.10 0.78 -17.19
CA LEU A 228 6.53 1.09 -17.21
C LEU A 228 7.27 0.43 -16.04
N VAL A 229 6.72 0.51 -14.82
CA VAL A 229 7.31 -0.16 -13.65
C VAL A 229 7.44 -1.65 -13.88
N GLU A 230 6.37 -2.31 -14.34
CA GLU A 230 6.40 -3.75 -14.60
C GLU A 230 7.43 -4.12 -15.68
N ARG A 231 7.49 -3.35 -16.77
CA ARG A 231 8.48 -3.56 -17.85
C ARG A 231 9.91 -3.35 -17.39
N ILE A 232 10.20 -2.26 -16.69
CA ILE A 232 11.54 -1.91 -16.22
C ILE A 232 12.04 -2.99 -15.25
N ILE A 233 11.23 -3.35 -14.25
CA ILE A 233 11.61 -4.38 -13.27
C ILE A 233 11.90 -5.71 -13.99
N THR A 234 10.99 -6.16 -14.87
CA THR A 234 11.17 -7.39 -15.65
C THR A 234 12.45 -7.39 -16.48
N SER A 235 12.79 -6.26 -17.11
CA SER A 235 14.04 -6.12 -17.87
C SER A 235 15.27 -6.17 -16.96
N LEU A 236 15.21 -5.53 -15.79
CA LEU A 236 16.29 -5.56 -14.80
C LEU A 236 16.50 -6.97 -14.22
N ASP A 237 15.43 -7.73 -13.98
CA ASP A 237 15.55 -9.12 -13.52
C ASP A 237 16.20 -10.02 -14.56
N LYS A 238 15.86 -9.83 -15.86
CA LYS A 238 16.54 -10.55 -16.94
C LYS A 238 18.04 -10.25 -16.96
N GLU A 239 18.42 -8.99 -16.78
CA GLU A 239 19.84 -8.61 -16.71
C GLU A 239 20.53 -9.16 -15.47
N TYR A 240 19.83 -9.19 -14.33
CA TYR A 240 20.30 -9.81 -13.10
C TYR A 240 20.63 -11.30 -13.31
N GLU A 241 19.67 -12.06 -13.85
CA GLU A 241 19.84 -13.49 -14.15
C GLU A 241 20.93 -13.75 -15.20
N ASN A 242 21.02 -12.90 -16.23
CA ASN A 242 22.06 -12.99 -17.24
C ASN A 242 23.47 -12.83 -16.65
N ILE A 243 23.63 -11.93 -15.68
CA ILE A 243 24.91 -11.75 -14.97
C ILE A 243 25.21 -12.97 -14.10
N LEU A 244 24.22 -13.47 -13.34
CA LEU A 244 24.38 -14.67 -12.53
C LEU A 244 24.82 -15.87 -13.36
N TYR A 245 24.16 -16.11 -14.49
CA TYR A 245 24.51 -17.19 -15.41
C TYR A 245 25.95 -17.06 -15.94
N LYS A 246 26.36 -15.85 -16.36
CA LYS A 246 27.72 -15.59 -16.85
C LYS A 246 28.78 -15.79 -15.76
N VAL A 247 28.48 -15.42 -14.52
CA VAL A 247 29.38 -15.64 -13.37
C VAL A 247 29.47 -17.13 -13.05
N GLY A 248 28.34 -17.84 -12.99
CA GLY A 248 28.31 -19.29 -12.73
C GLY A 248 29.01 -20.12 -13.81
N ALA A 249 28.85 -19.75 -15.09
CA ALA A 249 29.54 -20.40 -16.20
C ALA A 249 31.06 -20.14 -16.25
N ALA A 250 31.54 -19.10 -15.54
CA ALA A 250 32.96 -18.76 -15.46
C ALA A 250 33.70 -19.48 -14.32
N VAL A 251 32.99 -20.22 -13.45
CA VAL A 251 33.59 -21.05 -12.40
C VAL A 251 33.99 -22.41 -13.02
N PRO A 252 35.29 -22.73 -13.16
CA PRO A 252 35.69 -24.03 -13.66
C PRO A 252 35.28 -25.12 -12.66
N HIS A 253 34.59 -26.16 -13.13
CA HIS A 253 34.38 -27.38 -12.37
C HIS A 253 35.74 -28.06 -12.16
N THR A 254 36.36 -27.83 -11.00
CA THR A 254 37.56 -28.53 -10.54
C THR A 254 37.20 -29.77 -9.76
#